data_AF-A0AAE7RCP2-F1
#
_entry.id   AF-A0AAE7RCP2-F1
#
_cell.length_a   1.000
_cell.length_b   1.000
_cell.length_c   1.000
_cell.angle_alpha   90.00
_cell.angle_beta   90.00
_cell.angle_gamma   90.00
#
_symmetry.space_group_name_H-M   'P 1'
#
loop_
_entity.id
_entity.type
_entity.pdbx_description
1 polymer ?
#
loop_
_entity_poly.entity_id
_entity_poly.type
_entity_poly.pdbx_seq_one_letter_code
_entity_poly.pdbx_strand_id
1 'polypeptide(L)'
;MSTNPETRRAIAQRVINRAAARGMPIDTDPAFVALLEEWTRGDIDMKAMRERYLDIIALQAAERRGLHKSPLGLNLPKWSDEADEE
;
A
#
# COMPACT_ATOMS: atom_id res chain seq x y z
N MET A 1 15.08 24.13 -2.88
CA MET A 1 14.01 24.68 -3.75
C MET A 1 12.70 24.62 -2.97
N SER A 2 12.18 25.77 -2.49
CA SER A 2 10.83 25.83 -1.90
C SER A 2 9.80 25.66 -3.00
N THR A 3 9.35 24.43 -3.21
CA THR A 3 8.18 24.16 -4.06
C THR A 3 6.94 24.44 -3.22
N ASN A 4 6.04 25.32 -3.67
CA ASN A 4 4.83 25.66 -2.94
C ASN A 4 4.05 24.40 -2.51
N PRO A 5 3.48 24.38 -1.29
CA PRO A 5 2.71 23.24 -0.79
C PRO A 5 1.55 22.88 -1.73
N GLU A 6 0.89 23.88 -2.31
CA GLU A 6 -0.19 23.68 -3.28
C GLU A 6 0.28 22.95 -4.55
N THR A 7 1.48 23.28 -5.05
CA THR A 7 2.08 22.62 -6.22
C THR A 7 2.37 21.15 -5.90
N ARG A 8 2.89 20.86 -4.70
CA ARG A 8 3.16 19.49 -4.25
C ARG A 8 1.87 18.68 -4.14
N ARG A 9 0.82 19.27 -3.57
CA ARG A 9 -0.51 18.65 -3.49
C ARG A 9 -1.10 18.34 -4.86
N ALA A 10 -0.98 19.26 -5.83
CA ALA A 10 -1.45 19.05 -7.20
C ALA A 10 -0.71 17.91 -7.90
N ILE A 11 0.62 17.79 -7.67
CA ILE A 11 1.42 16.68 -8.20
C ILE A 11 0.94 15.35 -7.63
N ALA A 12 0.74 15.26 -6.31
CA ALA A 12 0.27 14.05 -5.66
C ALA A 12 -1.10 13.62 -6.17
N GLN A 13 -2.05 14.56 -6.27
CA GLN A 13 -3.38 14.28 -6.79
C GLN A 13 -3.34 13.78 -8.25
N ARG A 14 -2.45 14.33 -9.08
CA ARG A 14 -2.25 13.86 -10.46
C ARG A 14 -1.73 12.43 -10.50
N VAL A 15 -0.80 12.05 -9.61
CA VAL A 15 -0.27 10.68 -9.54
C VAL A 15 -1.36 9.70 -9.09
N ILE A 16 -2.13 10.05 -8.05
CA ILE A 16 -3.25 9.24 -7.56
C ILE A 16 -4.28 9.01 -8.67
N ASN A 17 -4.71 10.09 -9.33
CA ASN A 17 -5.66 10.01 -10.45
C ASN A 17 -5.11 9.16 -11.61
N ARG A 18 -3.82 9.27 -11.92
CA ARG A 18 -3.18 8.46 -12.95
C ARG A 18 -3.14 6.97 -12.58
N ALA A 19 -2.91 6.65 -11.31
CA ALA A 19 -2.88 5.26 -10.85
C ALA A 19 -4.30 4.64 -10.89
N ALA A 20 -5.31 5.39 -10.44
CA ALA A 20 -6.72 5.02 -10.56
C ALA A 20 -7.12 4.80 -12.04
N ALA A 21 -6.73 5.70 -12.95
CA ALA A 21 -6.99 5.56 -14.38
C ALA A 21 -6.29 4.34 -15.02
N ARG A 22 -5.24 3.80 -14.38
CA ARG A 22 -4.53 2.59 -14.81
C ARG A 22 -5.08 1.30 -14.19
N GLY A 23 -6.18 1.37 -13.43
CA GLY A 23 -6.78 0.21 -12.76
C GLY A 23 -6.01 -0.25 -11.51
N MET A 24 -5.06 0.54 -11.02
CA MET A 24 -4.36 0.31 -9.76
C MET A 24 -4.60 1.52 -8.84
N PRO A 25 -5.79 1.64 -8.24
CA PRO A 25 -6.04 2.70 -7.28
C PRO A 25 -5.00 2.59 -6.16
N ILE A 26 -4.28 3.69 -5.92
CA ILE A 26 -3.41 3.77 -4.75
C ILE A 26 -4.35 3.88 -3.57
N ASP A 27 -4.27 2.91 -2.67
CA ASP A 27 -4.95 2.99 -1.39
C ASP A 27 -4.40 4.21 -0.65
N THR A 28 -5.25 5.20 -0.39
CA THR A 28 -4.92 6.37 0.46
C THR A 28 -4.91 5.96 1.92
N ASP A 29 -4.07 4.98 2.23
CA ASP A 29 -3.83 4.52 3.59
C ASP A 29 -3.37 5.72 4.45
N PRO A 30 -3.81 5.82 5.71
CA PRO A 30 -3.43 6.91 6.61
C PRO A 30 -1.91 7.15 6.70
N ALA A 31 -1.09 6.11 6.58
CA ALA A 31 0.37 6.25 6.59
C ALA A 31 0.91 6.96 5.33
N PHE A 32 0.29 6.72 4.17
CA PHE A 32 0.61 7.43 2.93
C PHE A 32 0.23 8.91 3.03
N VAL A 33 -0.97 9.20 3.57
CA VAL A 33 -1.47 10.57 3.74
C VAL A 33 -0.58 11.38 4.68
N ALA A 34 -0.15 10.79 5.80
CA ALA A 34 0.75 11.45 6.74
C ALA A 34 2.08 11.86 6.09
N LEU A 35 2.73 10.93 5.37
CA LEU A 35 3.96 11.21 4.63
C LEU A 35 3.75 12.27 3.53
N LEU A 36 2.57 12.28 2.90
CA LEU A 36 2.23 13.26 1.88
C LEU A 36 2.11 14.68 2.47
N GLU A 37 1.58 14.81 3.68
CA GLU A 37 1.50 16.10 4.38
C GLU A 37 2.89 16.63 4.77
N GLU A 38 3.78 15.77 5.26
CA GLU A 38 5.17 16.15 5.57
C GLU A 38 5.93 16.62 4.31
N TRP A 39 5.76 15.91 3.19
CA TRP A 39 6.35 16.32 1.92
C TRP A 39 5.71 17.62 1.40
N THR A 40 4.40 17.77 1.56
CA THR A 40 3.68 19.00 1.17
C THR A 40 4.18 20.21 1.94
N ARG A 41 4.42 20.08 3.26
CA ARG A 41 5.01 21.12 4.11
C ARG A 41 6.49 21.38 3.77
N GLY A 42 7.18 20.36 3.30
CA GLY A 42 8.59 20.40 2.93
C GLY A 42 9.57 20.06 4.02
N ASP A 43 9.07 19.40 5.07
CA ASP A 43 9.90 18.74 6.07
C ASP A 43 10.69 17.57 5.47
N ILE A 44 10.13 16.90 4.46
CA ILE A 44 10.78 15.79 3.77
C ILE A 44 10.82 16.02 2.26
N ASP A 45 11.83 15.44 1.61
CA ASP A 45 11.94 15.40 0.15
C ASP A 45 11.13 14.24 -0.44
N MET A 46 10.82 14.29 -1.74
CA MET A 46 10.10 13.23 -2.45
C MET A 46 10.82 11.88 -2.35
N LYS A 47 12.16 11.89 -2.33
CA LYS A 47 12.96 10.67 -2.14
C LYS A 47 12.70 10.05 -0.76
N ALA A 48 12.76 10.88 0.28
CA ALA A 48 12.52 10.46 1.66
C ALA A 48 11.08 9.95 1.86
N MET A 49 10.09 10.63 1.26
CA MET A 49 8.69 10.19 1.26
C MET A 49 8.55 8.77 0.66
N ARG A 50 9.17 8.53 -0.50
CA ARG A 50 9.15 7.22 -1.17
C ARG A 50 9.83 6.13 -0.34
N GLU A 51 11.01 6.41 0.22
CA GLU A 51 11.77 5.44 1.03
C GLU A 51 10.99 5.05 2.28
N ARG A 52 10.42 6.03 3.00
CA ARG A 52 9.58 5.80 4.18
C ARG A 52 8.33 4.99 3.84
N TYR A 53 7.66 5.31 2.73
CA TYR A 53 6.45 4.59 2.35
C TYR A 53 6.73 3.13 1.96
N LEU A 54 7.83 2.88 1.27
CA LEU A 54 8.24 1.51 0.93
C LEU A 54 8.61 0.69 2.19
N ASP A 55 9.23 1.33 3.18
CA ASP A 55 9.53 0.70 4.46
C ASP A 55 8.25 0.28 5.20
N ILE A 56 7.23 1.15 5.21
CA ILE A 56 5.91 0.85 5.79
C ILE A 56 5.23 -0.31 5.07
N ILE A 57 5.23 -0.32 3.73
CA ILE A 57 4.69 -1.43 2.95
C ILE A 57 5.47 -2.73 3.23
N ALA A 58 6.80 -2.66 3.32
CA ALA A 58 7.64 -3.81 3.61
C ALA A 58 7.37 -4.37 5.02
N LEU A 59 7.17 -3.50 6.02
CA LEU A 59 6.79 -3.86 7.37
C LEU A 59 5.42 -4.53 7.40
N GLN A 60 4.40 -3.93 6.77
CA GLN A 60 3.06 -4.51 6.66
C GLN A 60 3.05 -5.86 5.94
N ALA A 61 3.88 -6.01 4.89
CA ALA A 61 4.04 -7.28 4.18
C ALA A 61 4.73 -8.33 5.05
N ALA A 62 5.72 -7.94 5.85
CA ALA A 62 6.39 -8.81 6.81
C ALA A 62 5.45 -9.25 7.94
N GLU A 63 4.61 -8.35 8.47
CA GLU A 63 3.60 -8.66 9.49
C GLU A 63 2.53 -9.62 8.95
N ARG A 64 2.03 -9.40 7.74
CA ARG A 64 1.10 -10.34 7.07
C ARG A 64 1.75 -11.70 6.85
N ARG A 65 3.05 -11.74 6.53
CA ARG A 65 3.82 -13.00 6.44
C ARG A 65 4.13 -13.61 7.81
N GLY A 66 4.22 -12.85 8.89
CA GLY A 66 4.30 -13.38 10.24
C GLY A 66 2.98 -14.04 10.65
N LEU A 67 1.85 -13.41 10.30
CA LEU A 67 0.52 -13.90 10.62
C LEU A 67 0.15 -15.20 9.87
N HIS A 68 0.56 -15.35 8.60
CA HIS A 68 0.39 -16.60 7.85
C HIS A 68 1.24 -17.77 8.38
N LYS A 69 2.22 -17.47 9.24
CA LYS A 69 2.97 -18.47 10.02
C LYS A 69 2.41 -18.62 11.43
N SER A 70 1.09 -18.57 11.58
CA SER A 70 0.45 -19.17 12.76
C SER A 70 0.26 -20.67 12.49
N PRO A 71 0.90 -21.57 13.26
CA PRO A 71 0.84 -23.01 13.05
C PRO A 71 -0.43 -23.64 13.63
N LEU A 72 -1.61 -23.06 13.37
CA LEU A 72 -2.86 -23.55 13.90
C LEU A 72 -3.86 -23.76 12.77
N GLY A 73 -4.09 -25.04 12.50
CA GLY A 73 -4.95 -25.56 11.46
C GLY A 73 -6.35 -24.96 11.50
N LEU A 74 -6.74 -24.41 10.36
CA LEU A 74 -8.13 -24.32 9.95
C LEU A 74 -8.20 -24.93 8.55
N ASN A 75 -8.42 -26.25 8.54
CA ASN A 75 -9.33 -26.96 7.65
C ASN A 75 -9.88 -26.13 6.48
N LEU A 76 -9.15 -26.13 5.36
CA LEU A 76 -9.78 -26.04 4.05
C LEU A 76 -10.53 -27.37 3.85
N PRO A 77 -11.87 -27.39 3.71
CA PRO A 77 -12.54 -28.61 3.32
C PRO A 77 -11.97 -29.03 1.97
N LYS A 78 -11.27 -30.17 2.02
CA LYS A 78 -10.86 -30.96 0.88
C LYS A 78 -12.05 -31.04 -0.06
N TRP A 79 -11.92 -30.42 -1.24
CA TRP A 79 -12.70 -30.80 -2.41
C TRP A 79 -12.37 -32.27 -2.65
N SER A 80 -13.11 -33.14 -1.96
CA SER A 80 -13.23 -34.53 -2.32
C SER A 80 -14.12 -34.51 -3.54
N ASP A 81 -13.45 -34.55 -4.68
CA ASP A 81 -13.99 -35.07 -5.93
C ASP A 81 -14.49 -36.49 -5.60
N GLU A 82 -15.78 -36.57 -5.30
CA GLU A 82 -16.50 -37.83 -5.18
C GLU A 82 -16.71 -38.30 -6.62
N ALA A 83 -15.83 -39.20 -7.05
CA ALA A 83 -16.08 -40.05 -8.18
C ALA A 83 -17.30 -40.91 -7.84
N ASP A 84 -18.44 -40.62 -8.47
CA ASP A 84 -19.58 -41.52 -8.54
C ASP A 84 -19.78 -41.86 -10.03
N GLU A 85 -19.46 -43.11 -10.34
CA GLU A 85 -19.81 -43.80 -11.57
C GLU A 85 -21.32 -44.03 -11.61
N GLU A 86 -21.97 -43.68 -12.72
CA GLU A 86 -23.01 -44.52 -13.33
C GLU A 86 -23.07 -44.33 -14.85
#